data_AF-A0A1F2QMP3-F1
#
_entry.id   AF-A0A1F2QMP3-F1
#
_cell.length_a   1.000
_cell.length_b   1.000
_cell.length_c   1.000
_cell.angle_alpha   90.00
_cell.angle_beta   90.00
_cell.angle_gamma   90.00
#
_symmetry.space_group_name_H-M   'P 1'
#
loop_
_entity.id
_entity.type
_entity.pdbx_description
1 polymer ?
#
loop_
_entity_poly.entity_id
_entity_poly.type
_entity_poly.pdbx_seq_one_letter_code
_entity_poly.pdbx_strand_id
1 'polypeptide(L)'
;RLATVLWTAAEGLRIATVLLYPVMPGVTERVRQHLGLEGELGAASLDDLSWGQLPTGTRIGAVEPIFPRLEKDSAIQEMRRLEEEMSAAPAPARAQGGAVAEDERNWISIDEFAKVEMRVGEVRSAERVPGAQKLLKLMVDIGSEVRQIVAGIAEAYAPEQLVGKKVVIVVNLQSRKIRGVESNGMIVAATVGEHGRPVLATFSEDVPVGARLK
;
A
#
# COMPACT_ATOMS: atom_id res chain seq x y z
N ARG A 1 35.12 -5.44 -37.64
CA ARG A 1 34.18 -6.51 -37.21
C ARG A 1 34.02 -6.54 -35.68
N LEU A 2 35.09 -6.75 -34.89
CA LEU A 2 34.99 -6.77 -33.42
C LEU A 2 34.50 -5.44 -32.82
N ALA A 3 35.07 -4.31 -33.24
CA ALA A 3 34.66 -2.98 -32.77
C ALA A 3 33.16 -2.71 -32.98
N THR A 4 32.63 -3.11 -34.15
CA THR A 4 31.20 -2.99 -34.48
C THR A 4 30.32 -3.81 -33.55
N VAL A 5 30.73 -5.04 -33.24
CA VAL A 5 29.99 -5.93 -32.31
C VAL A 5 30.00 -5.35 -30.89
N LEU A 6 31.16 -4.90 -30.41
CA LEU A 6 31.28 -4.31 -29.07
C LEU A 6 30.46 -3.02 -28.94
N TRP A 7 30.50 -2.16 -29.96
CA TRP A 7 29.70 -0.95 -29.97
C TRP A 7 28.20 -1.24 -30.01
N THR A 8 27.77 -2.22 -30.83
CA THR A 8 26.36 -2.65 -30.91
C THR A 8 25.88 -3.21 -29.57
N ALA A 9 26.70 -4.00 -28.88
CA ALA A 9 26.38 -4.52 -27.55
C ALA A 9 26.29 -3.40 -26.50
N ALA A 10 27.23 -2.44 -26.50
CA ALA A 10 27.21 -1.30 -25.60
C ALA A 10 25.99 -0.39 -25.84
N GLU A 11 25.61 -0.18 -27.10
CA GLU A 11 24.42 0.59 -27.47
C GLU A 11 23.13 -0.11 -27.02
N GLY A 12 23.06 -1.45 -27.16
CA GLY A 12 21.96 -2.24 -26.61
C GLY A 12 21.85 -2.10 -25.09
N LEU A 13 22.97 -2.12 -24.37
CA LEU A 13 22.98 -1.90 -22.91
C LEU A 13 22.54 -0.48 -22.53
N ARG A 14 22.92 0.55 -23.31
CA ARG A 14 22.45 1.93 -23.08
C ARG A 14 20.93 2.03 -23.16
N ILE A 15 20.31 1.39 -24.14
CA ILE A 15 18.84 1.37 -24.29
C ILE A 15 18.20 0.57 -23.17
N ALA A 16 18.74 -0.62 -22.86
CA ALA A 16 18.22 -1.47 -21.80
C ALA A 16 18.24 -0.79 -20.43
N THR A 17 19.25 0.03 -20.12
CA THR A 17 19.31 0.77 -18.86
C THR A 17 18.19 1.80 -18.73
N VAL A 18 17.77 2.45 -19.81
CA VAL A 18 16.63 3.38 -19.79
C VAL A 18 15.30 2.62 -19.59
N LEU A 19 15.10 1.50 -20.29
CA LEU A 19 13.87 0.71 -20.20
C LEU A 19 13.70 0.02 -18.84
N LEU A 20 14.81 -0.40 -18.22
CA LEU A 20 14.81 -1.09 -16.92
C LEU A 20 14.89 -0.13 -15.73
N TYR A 21 15.14 1.17 -15.96
CA TYR A 21 15.27 2.16 -14.90
C TYR A 21 14.06 2.21 -13.94
N PRO A 22 12.79 2.15 -14.42
CA PRO A 22 11.63 2.19 -13.53
C PRO A 22 11.55 1.02 -12.54
N VAL A 23 12.17 -0.11 -12.87
CA VAL A 23 12.11 -1.36 -12.07
C VAL A 23 13.37 -1.54 -11.23
N MET A 24 14.54 -1.17 -11.76
CA MET A 24 15.84 -1.40 -11.10
C MET A 24 16.78 -0.19 -11.25
N PRO A 25 16.45 0.97 -10.67
CA PRO A 25 17.19 2.22 -10.89
C PRO A 25 18.67 2.09 -10.52
N GLY A 26 18.98 1.55 -9.34
CA GLY A 26 20.36 1.39 -8.88
C GLY A 26 21.20 0.43 -9.75
N VAL A 27 20.61 -0.63 -10.29
CA VAL A 27 21.31 -1.54 -11.21
C VAL A 27 21.62 -0.82 -12.52
N THR A 28 20.64 -0.12 -13.07
CA THR A 28 20.78 0.56 -14.36
C THR A 28 21.77 1.73 -14.31
N GLU A 29 21.85 2.44 -13.19
CA GLU A 29 22.85 3.49 -12.95
C GLU A 29 24.27 2.91 -12.90
N ARG A 30 24.48 1.79 -12.18
CA ARG A 30 25.77 1.09 -12.16
C ARG A 30 26.22 0.66 -13.55
N VAL A 31 25.31 0.08 -14.35
CA VAL A 31 25.62 -0.31 -15.74
C VAL A 31 26.00 0.90 -16.59
N ARG A 32 25.34 2.06 -16.43
CA ARG A 32 25.73 3.30 -17.13
C ARG A 32 27.11 3.80 -16.74
N GLN A 33 27.45 3.75 -15.45
CA GLN A 33 28.78 4.11 -14.96
C GLN A 33 29.84 3.19 -15.56
N HIS A 34 29.58 1.88 -15.65
CA HIS A 34 30.47 0.94 -16.33
C HIS A 34 30.61 1.26 -17.82
N LEU A 35 29.55 1.72 -18.48
CA LEU A 35 29.62 2.19 -19.87
C LEU A 35 30.32 3.54 -20.04
N GLY A 36 30.73 4.20 -18.94
CA GLY A 36 31.36 5.52 -18.97
C GLY A 36 30.40 6.65 -19.35
N LEU A 37 29.10 6.46 -19.11
CA LEU A 37 28.06 7.43 -19.44
C LEU A 37 27.69 8.23 -18.20
N GLU A 38 27.91 9.54 -18.25
CA GLU A 38 27.55 10.49 -17.20
C GLU A 38 26.09 10.95 -17.36
N GLY A 39 25.44 11.36 -16.25
CA GLY A 39 24.07 11.88 -16.23
C GLY A 39 23.04 10.96 -15.57
N GLU A 40 21.99 11.57 -15.02
CA GLU A 40 20.91 10.88 -14.31
C GLU A 40 19.89 10.27 -15.27
N LEU A 41 19.56 8.99 -15.07
CA LEU A 41 18.55 8.28 -15.87
C LEU A 41 17.12 8.73 -15.54
N GLY A 42 16.88 9.27 -14.34
CA GLY A 42 15.55 9.74 -13.91
C GLY A 42 14.98 10.89 -14.73
N ALA A 43 15.82 11.60 -15.48
CA ALA A 43 15.42 12.66 -16.40
C ALA A 43 15.32 12.19 -17.86
N ALA A 44 15.61 10.91 -18.16
CA ALA A 44 15.60 10.41 -19.52
C ALA A 44 14.17 10.14 -20.02
N SER A 45 13.77 10.82 -21.09
CA SER A 45 12.52 10.53 -21.79
C SER A 45 12.68 9.32 -22.71
N LEU A 46 11.65 8.48 -22.79
CA LEU A 46 11.57 7.40 -23.76
C LEU A 46 11.51 7.92 -25.21
N ASP A 47 10.98 9.14 -25.40
CA ASP A 47 10.83 9.76 -26.72
C ASP A 47 12.18 10.16 -27.33
N ASP A 48 13.18 10.44 -26.49
CA ASP A 48 14.54 10.84 -26.90
C ASP A 48 15.46 9.63 -27.14
N LEU A 49 14.97 8.42 -26.89
CA LEU A 49 15.74 7.17 -26.98
C LEU A 49 15.75 6.65 -28.43
N SER A 50 16.89 6.81 -29.10
CA SER A 50 17.08 6.28 -30.46
C SER A 50 18.39 5.51 -30.60
N TRP A 51 18.42 4.55 -31.52
CA TRP A 51 19.62 3.75 -31.77
C TRP A 51 20.75 4.59 -32.39
N GLY A 52 21.96 4.39 -31.90
CA GLY A 52 23.19 5.01 -32.39
C GLY A 52 23.57 6.32 -31.74
N GLN A 53 23.04 6.60 -30.56
CA GLN A 53 23.38 7.80 -29.79
C GLN A 53 24.62 7.62 -28.89
N LEU A 54 25.18 6.41 -28.77
CA LEU A 54 26.42 6.20 -28.02
C LEU A 54 27.62 6.85 -28.73
N PRO A 55 28.26 7.87 -28.11
CA PRO A 55 29.41 8.54 -28.70
C PRO A 55 30.56 7.54 -28.95
N THR A 56 31.15 7.59 -30.14
CA THR A 56 32.32 6.77 -30.44
C THR A 56 33.53 7.30 -29.67
N GLY A 57 34.26 6.42 -29.00
CA GLY A 57 35.42 6.81 -28.18
C GLY A 57 35.13 6.94 -26.69
N THR A 58 33.88 6.68 -26.25
CA THR A 58 33.55 6.55 -24.82
C THR A 58 34.43 5.49 -24.16
N ARG A 59 35.07 5.87 -23.05
CA ARG A 59 35.87 4.95 -22.25
C ARG A 59 34.97 4.20 -21.29
N ILE A 60 34.98 2.87 -21.39
CA ILE A 60 34.32 1.99 -20.43
C ILE A 60 34.98 2.20 -19.06
N GLY A 61 34.16 2.39 -18.03
CA GLY A 61 34.58 2.55 -16.65
C GLY A 61 35.05 1.23 -16.01
N ALA A 62 35.26 1.25 -14.70
CA ALA A 62 35.54 0.02 -13.95
C ALA A 62 34.34 -0.93 -14.05
N VAL A 63 34.57 -2.19 -14.43
CA VAL A 63 33.50 -3.19 -14.57
C VAL A 63 33.44 -4.03 -13.31
N GLU A 64 32.39 -3.84 -12.53
CA GLU A 64 32.09 -4.66 -11.36
C GLU A 64 30.94 -5.65 -11.61
N PRO A 65 30.84 -6.75 -10.85
CA PRO A 65 29.70 -7.65 -10.93
C PRO A 65 28.40 -6.91 -10.57
N ILE A 66 27.48 -6.79 -11.52
CA ILE A 66 26.19 -6.09 -11.33
C ILE A 66 25.25 -6.84 -10.39
N PHE A 67 25.29 -8.17 -10.44
CA PHE A 67 24.51 -9.09 -9.62
C PHE A 67 25.44 -10.07 -8.91
N PRO A 68 26.16 -9.63 -7.86
CA PRO A 68 26.94 -10.55 -7.04
C PRO A 68 26.02 -11.59 -6.42
N ARG A 69 26.53 -12.81 -6.23
CA ARG A 69 25.78 -13.85 -5.53
C ARG A 69 25.57 -13.41 -4.08
N LEU A 70 24.32 -13.41 -3.63
CA LEU A 70 24.00 -13.24 -2.22
C LEU A 70 24.34 -14.53 -1.46
N GLU A 71 25.24 -14.40 -0.49
CA GLU A 71 25.45 -15.40 0.55
C GLU A 71 24.32 -15.28 1.58
N LYS A 72 23.77 -16.40 2.05
CA LYS A 72 22.55 -16.42 2.88
C LYS A 72 22.68 -15.60 4.17
N ASP A 73 23.88 -15.58 4.74
CA ASP A 73 24.14 -14.89 6.01
C ASP A 73 24.25 -13.37 5.85
N SER A 74 24.76 -12.87 4.72
CA SER A 74 24.83 -11.43 4.44
C SER A 74 23.48 -10.85 4.02
N ALA A 75 22.65 -11.65 3.33
CA ALA A 75 21.28 -11.25 2.98
C ALA A 75 20.40 -10.99 4.21
N ILE A 76 20.51 -11.83 5.24
CA ILE A 76 19.76 -11.70 6.50
C ILE A 76 20.23 -10.49 7.30
N GLN A 77 21.53 -10.21 7.30
CA GLN A 77 22.08 -9.05 8.01
C GLN A 77 21.72 -7.73 7.32
N GLU A 78 21.75 -7.68 5.98
CA GLU A 78 21.36 -6.50 5.22
C GLU A 78 19.85 -6.21 5.34
N MET A 79 18.99 -7.25 5.32
CA MET A 79 17.56 -7.10 5.61
C MET A 79 17.32 -6.50 7.00
N ARG A 80 17.97 -7.05 8.04
CA ARG A 80 17.82 -6.53 9.41
C ARG A 80 18.29 -5.08 9.53
N ARG A 81 19.39 -4.73 8.87
CA ARG A 81 19.92 -3.36 8.88
C ARG A 81 18.97 -2.38 8.20
N LEU A 82 18.42 -2.76 7.05
CA LEU A 82 17.44 -1.93 6.33
C LEU A 82 16.13 -1.79 7.13
N GLU A 83 15.69 -2.85 7.82
CA GLU A 83 14.54 -2.80 8.75
C GLU A 83 14.79 -1.84 9.92
N GLU A 84 15.99 -1.84 10.50
CA GLU A 84 16.39 -0.93 11.57
C GLU A 84 16.49 0.53 11.09
N GLU A 85 17.05 0.77 9.90
CA GLU A 85 17.15 2.10 9.29
C GLU A 85 15.77 2.65 8.88
N MET A 86 14.86 1.80 8.40
CA MET A 86 13.46 2.17 8.09
C MET A 86 12.61 2.39 9.35
N SER A 87 12.90 1.68 10.45
CA SER A 87 12.23 1.88 11.73
C SER A 87 12.72 3.12 12.48
N ALA A 88 13.88 3.68 12.12
CA ALA A 88 14.50 4.84 12.76
C ALA A 88 14.22 6.18 12.04
N ALA A 89 13.64 6.17 10.83
CA ALA A 89 13.27 7.39 10.13
C ALA A 89 11.91 7.94 10.64
N PRO A 90 11.84 9.21 11.09
CA PRO A 90 10.56 9.82 11.43
C PRO A 90 9.70 9.98 10.17
N ALA A 91 8.47 9.46 10.24
CA ALA A 91 7.49 9.50 9.15
C ALA A 91 7.31 10.93 8.61
N PRO A 92 7.51 11.19 7.29
CA PRO A 92 7.05 12.43 6.71
C PRO A 92 5.52 12.46 6.64
N ALA A 93 4.97 13.62 7.00
CA ALA A 93 3.55 13.90 6.95
C ALA A 93 3.00 13.78 5.52
N ARG A 94 1.82 13.19 5.42
CA ARG A 94 0.98 12.99 4.23
C ARG A 94 0.97 14.17 3.25
N ALA A 95 1.06 13.82 1.96
CA ALA A 95 0.28 14.47 0.91
C ALA A 95 -0.49 13.40 0.12
N GLN A 96 -1.71 13.78 -0.27
CA GLN A 96 -2.74 12.96 -0.90
C GLN A 96 -2.48 12.82 -2.40
N GLY A 97 -2.90 11.72 -3.02
CA GLY A 97 -2.99 11.59 -4.47
C GLY A 97 -3.01 10.14 -4.90
N GLY A 98 -4.11 9.69 -5.48
CA GLY A 98 -4.35 8.29 -5.81
C GLY A 98 -3.37 7.70 -6.83
N ALA A 99 -3.02 6.44 -6.59
CA ALA A 99 -2.67 5.49 -7.62
C ALA A 99 -3.14 4.11 -7.13
N VAL A 100 -3.83 3.40 -8.01
CA VAL A 100 -4.33 2.06 -7.76
C VAL A 100 -3.13 1.12 -7.64
N ALA A 101 -3.20 0.26 -6.63
CA ALA A 101 -2.18 -0.65 -6.14
C ALA A 101 -1.42 -1.43 -7.21
N GLU A 102 -0.08 -1.37 -7.15
CA GLU A 102 0.76 -2.55 -7.41
C GLU A 102 0.88 -3.35 -6.11
N ASP A 103 0.67 -4.65 -6.24
CA ASP A 103 0.43 -5.63 -5.18
C ASP A 103 1.73 -5.98 -4.42
N GLU A 104 2.27 -5.04 -3.64
CA GLU A 104 3.09 -5.41 -2.48
C GLU A 104 2.17 -6.03 -1.43
N ARG A 105 1.87 -7.32 -1.58
CA ARG A 105 1.23 -8.07 -0.48
C ARG A 105 2.21 -8.11 0.67
N ASN A 106 2.06 -7.14 1.57
CA ASN A 106 2.59 -7.19 2.91
C ASN A 106 1.81 -8.30 3.63
N TRP A 107 2.25 -9.54 3.42
CA TRP A 107 1.62 -10.72 3.98
C TRP A 107 1.72 -10.64 5.49
N ILE A 108 0.60 -10.35 6.14
CA ILE A 108 0.52 -10.46 7.59
C ILE A 108 0.49 -11.94 7.98
N SER A 109 1.12 -12.25 9.09
CA SER A 109 1.01 -13.56 9.70
C SER A 109 -0.42 -13.81 10.22
N ILE A 110 -0.81 -15.08 10.34
CA ILE A 110 -2.10 -15.44 10.96
C ILE A 110 -2.17 -14.94 12.42
N ASP A 111 -1.03 -14.85 13.09
CA ASP A 111 -0.94 -14.33 14.46
C ASP A 111 -1.24 -12.83 14.52
N GLU A 112 -0.84 -12.06 13.52
CA GLU A 112 -1.20 -10.64 13.41
C GLU A 112 -2.69 -10.44 13.12
N PHE A 113 -3.27 -11.29 12.28
CA PHE A 113 -4.72 -11.28 12.07
C PHE A 113 -5.47 -11.67 13.35
N ALA A 114 -4.98 -12.66 14.10
CA ALA A 114 -5.57 -13.12 15.36
C ALA A 114 -5.54 -12.05 16.46
N LYS A 115 -4.61 -11.08 16.39
CA LYS A 115 -4.61 -9.90 17.26
C LYS A 115 -5.81 -8.99 17.01
N VAL A 116 -6.39 -8.98 15.81
CA VAL A 116 -7.57 -8.18 15.50
C VAL A 116 -8.81 -8.88 16.04
N GLU A 117 -9.51 -8.25 16.98
CA GLU A 117 -10.76 -8.77 17.50
C GLU A 117 -11.92 -8.22 16.68
N MET A 118 -12.50 -9.09 15.86
CA MET A 118 -13.73 -8.81 15.12
C MET A 118 -14.91 -9.55 15.73
N ARG A 119 -16.05 -8.87 15.83
CA ARG A 119 -17.31 -9.43 16.32
C ARG A 119 -18.49 -9.06 15.46
N VAL A 120 -19.54 -9.87 15.52
CA VAL A 120 -20.86 -9.54 14.98
C VAL A 120 -21.54 -8.55 15.91
N GLY A 121 -21.92 -7.40 15.38
CA GLY A 121 -22.66 -6.38 16.09
C GLY A 121 -24.03 -6.12 15.46
N GLU A 122 -25.05 -5.88 16.28
CA GLU A 122 -26.38 -5.44 15.82
C GLU A 122 -26.54 -3.94 16.04
N VAL A 123 -26.90 -3.20 14.99
CA VAL A 123 -27.13 -1.76 15.11
C VAL A 123 -28.46 -1.52 15.84
N ARG A 124 -28.40 -0.96 17.05
CA ARG A 124 -29.57 -0.59 17.85
C ARG A 124 -30.13 0.77 17.46
N SER A 125 -29.25 1.75 17.21
CA SER A 125 -29.64 3.07 16.75
C SER A 125 -28.61 3.67 15.81
N ALA A 126 -29.08 4.55 14.94
CA ALA A 126 -28.27 5.26 13.95
C ALA A 126 -28.72 6.72 13.89
N GLU A 127 -27.77 7.65 13.95
CA GLU A 127 -28.02 9.09 13.93
C GLU A 127 -26.97 9.79 13.05
N ARG A 128 -27.36 10.89 12.39
CA ARG A 128 -26.40 11.72 11.65
C ARG A 128 -25.61 12.59 12.62
N VAL A 129 -24.29 12.66 12.43
CA VAL A 129 -23.45 13.52 13.26
C VAL A 129 -23.65 14.98 12.85
N PRO A 130 -24.06 15.88 13.77
CA PRO A 130 -24.22 17.29 13.46
C PRO A 130 -22.88 17.89 13.01
N GLY A 131 -22.87 18.54 11.85
CA GLY A 131 -21.65 19.10 11.26
C GLY A 131 -20.84 18.14 10.38
N ALA A 132 -21.32 16.92 10.10
CA ALA A 132 -20.64 15.99 9.20
C ALA A 132 -21.59 15.24 8.27
N GLN A 133 -21.70 15.70 7.02
CA GLN A 133 -22.60 15.12 6.03
C GLN A 133 -22.28 13.65 5.68
N LYS A 134 -21.03 13.22 5.88
CA LYS A 134 -20.57 11.86 5.54
C LYS A 134 -20.54 10.88 6.72
N LEU A 135 -20.79 11.33 7.96
CA LEU A 135 -20.63 10.52 9.16
C LEU A 135 -21.97 10.16 9.81
N LEU A 136 -22.13 8.89 10.15
CA LEU A 136 -23.19 8.37 10.99
C LEU A 136 -22.63 7.90 12.33
N LYS A 137 -23.33 8.25 13.39
CA LYS A 137 -23.14 7.74 14.74
C LYS A 137 -24.05 6.52 14.91
N LEU A 138 -23.46 5.39 15.25
CA LEU A 138 -24.13 4.10 15.36
C LEU A 138 -23.91 3.56 16.77
N MET A 139 -24.99 3.11 17.41
CA MET A 139 -24.93 2.35 18.65
C MET A 139 -25.06 0.88 18.28
N VAL A 140 -23.95 0.15 18.41
CA VAL A 140 -23.85 -1.26 17.99
C VAL A 140 -23.73 -2.13 19.22
N ASP A 141 -24.68 -3.06 19.37
CA ASP A 141 -24.68 -4.08 20.41
C ASP A 141 -23.78 -5.24 19.99
N ILE A 142 -22.79 -5.59 20.81
CA ILE A 142 -21.90 -6.74 20.61
C ILE A 142 -22.25 -7.93 21.52
N GLY A 143 -23.45 -7.94 22.08
CA GLY A 143 -23.94 -8.97 22.99
C GLY A 143 -23.47 -8.77 24.43
N SER A 144 -22.21 -8.34 24.64
CA SER A 144 -21.68 -8.01 25.97
C SER A 144 -21.97 -6.58 26.39
N GLU A 145 -21.94 -5.63 25.46
CA GLU A 145 -22.15 -4.21 25.70
C GLU A 145 -22.58 -3.49 24.41
N VAL A 146 -23.09 -2.27 24.54
CA VAL A 146 -23.42 -1.42 23.39
C VAL A 146 -22.33 -0.38 23.22
N ARG A 147 -21.69 -0.35 22.05
CA ARG A 147 -20.61 0.57 21.73
C ARG A 147 -21.04 1.64 20.76
N GLN A 148 -20.53 2.84 20.98
CA GLN A 148 -20.66 3.97 20.06
C GLN A 148 -19.59 3.88 18.98
N ILE A 149 -20.00 3.87 17.71
CA ILE A 149 -19.12 3.81 16.54
C ILE A 149 -19.52 4.91 15.56
N VAL A 150 -18.52 5.59 15.00
CA VAL A 150 -18.72 6.61 13.96
C VAL A 150 -18.26 6.03 12.63
N ALA A 151 -19.18 5.92 11.67
CA ALA A 151 -18.92 5.34 10.36
C ALA A 151 -19.15 6.35 9.23
N GLY A 152 -18.25 6.37 8.26
CA GLY A 152 -18.30 7.23 7.07
C GLY A 152 -19.24 6.75 5.97
N ILE A 153 -20.42 6.22 6.33
CA ILE A 153 -21.32 5.52 5.40
C ILE A 153 -22.62 6.28 5.11
N ALA A 154 -22.70 7.55 5.53
CA ALA A 154 -23.92 8.36 5.43
C ALA A 154 -24.35 8.66 3.98
N GLU A 155 -23.43 8.59 3.03
CA GLU A 155 -23.71 8.79 1.59
C GLU A 155 -24.42 7.59 0.96
N ALA A 156 -24.24 6.39 1.52
CA ALA A 156 -24.75 5.14 0.93
C ALA A 156 -25.94 4.54 1.70
N TYR A 157 -26.06 4.82 3.00
CA TYR A 157 -27.11 4.26 3.86
C TYR A 157 -27.82 5.33 4.66
N ALA A 158 -29.14 5.23 4.71
CA ALA A 158 -29.96 6.01 5.62
C ALA A 158 -29.93 5.38 7.03
N PRO A 159 -30.02 6.17 8.12
CA PRO A 159 -30.02 5.64 9.49
C PRO A 159 -31.04 4.52 9.72
N GLU A 160 -32.23 4.68 9.15
CA GLU A 160 -33.37 3.76 9.32
C GLU A 160 -33.09 2.39 8.70
N GLN A 161 -32.25 2.35 7.66
CA GLN A 161 -31.86 1.10 7.00
C GLN A 161 -30.77 0.35 7.76
N LEU A 162 -30.14 0.98 8.74
CA LEU A 162 -29.06 0.37 9.51
C LEU A 162 -29.59 -0.27 10.79
N VAL A 163 -30.64 0.29 11.40
CA VAL A 163 -31.25 -0.26 12.62
C VAL A 163 -31.71 -1.71 12.41
N GLY A 164 -31.32 -2.60 13.32
CA GLY A 164 -31.60 -4.04 13.28
C GLY A 164 -30.69 -4.83 12.35
N LYS A 165 -29.76 -4.21 11.62
CA LYS A 165 -28.80 -4.95 10.78
C LYS A 165 -27.65 -5.49 11.61
N LYS A 166 -27.25 -6.71 11.27
CA LYS A 166 -26.03 -7.37 11.75
C LYS A 166 -24.87 -6.98 10.85
N VAL A 167 -23.83 -6.42 11.46
CA VAL A 167 -22.63 -5.92 10.79
C VAL A 167 -21.38 -6.46 11.47
N VAL A 168 -20.29 -6.51 10.73
CA VAL A 168 -18.97 -6.86 11.28
C VAL A 168 -18.32 -5.62 11.87
N ILE A 169 -17.85 -5.73 13.11
CA ILE A 169 -17.14 -4.65 13.79
C ILE A 169 -15.81 -5.10 14.38
N VAL A 170 -14.83 -4.20 14.39
CA VAL A 170 -13.55 -4.38 15.08
C VAL A 170 -13.65 -3.75 16.47
N VAL A 171 -13.40 -4.54 17.52
CA VAL A 171 -13.62 -4.15 18.92
C VAL A 171 -12.34 -3.79 19.68
N ASN A 172 -11.16 -4.15 19.18
CA ASN A 172 -9.89 -3.89 19.88
C ASN A 172 -9.07 -2.73 19.30
N LEU A 173 -9.71 -1.83 18.55
CA LEU A 173 -9.10 -0.59 18.09
C LEU A 173 -9.14 0.47 19.20
N GLN A 174 -8.08 1.27 19.29
CA GLN A 174 -8.05 2.43 20.18
C GLN A 174 -9.15 3.42 19.81
N SER A 175 -9.83 3.95 20.83
CA SER A 175 -10.87 4.95 20.68
C SER A 175 -10.32 6.19 19.97
N ARG A 176 -11.00 6.65 18.93
CA ARG A 176 -10.64 7.89 18.23
C ARG A 176 -11.78 8.89 18.26
N LYS A 177 -11.45 10.15 18.54
CA LYS A 177 -12.41 11.26 18.43
C LYS A 177 -12.45 11.75 16.99
N ILE A 178 -13.63 11.62 16.37
CA ILE A 178 -13.88 12.10 15.01
C ILE A 178 -14.92 13.21 15.12
N ARG A 179 -14.50 14.46 14.83
CA ARG A 179 -15.36 15.66 14.90
C ARG A 179 -16.11 15.80 16.24
N GLY A 180 -15.41 15.54 17.35
CA GLY A 180 -15.97 15.67 18.70
C GLY A 180 -16.77 14.46 19.20
N VAL A 181 -17.03 13.46 18.35
CA VAL A 181 -17.70 12.21 18.73
C VAL A 181 -16.68 11.09 18.89
N GLU A 182 -16.75 10.35 19.99
CA GLU A 182 -15.86 9.21 20.25
C GLU A 182 -16.30 7.96 19.48
N SER A 183 -15.38 7.34 18.74
CA SER A 183 -15.61 6.07 18.05
C SER A 183 -14.83 4.97 18.77
N ASN A 184 -15.54 4.03 19.38
CA ASN A 184 -15.00 2.91 20.17
C ASN A 184 -14.96 1.60 19.35
N GLY A 185 -14.74 1.74 18.04
CA GLY A 185 -14.71 0.64 17.10
C GLY A 185 -14.75 1.12 15.66
N MET A 186 -14.73 0.15 14.75
CA MET A 186 -14.82 0.37 13.31
C MET A 186 -15.77 -0.66 12.71
N ILE A 187 -16.70 -0.19 11.86
CA ILE A 187 -17.53 -1.09 11.04
C ILE A 187 -16.75 -1.46 9.79
N VAL A 188 -16.78 -2.75 9.44
CA VAL A 188 -16.13 -3.25 8.24
C VAL A 188 -17.07 -3.09 7.05
N ALA A 189 -16.59 -2.40 6.02
CA ALA A 189 -17.28 -2.20 4.76
C ALA A 189 -16.31 -2.41 3.59
N ALA A 190 -16.80 -3.02 2.53
CA ALA A 190 -16.12 -3.09 1.24
C ALA A 190 -16.37 -1.80 0.47
N THR A 191 -15.34 -1.28 -0.19
CA THR A 191 -15.47 -0.14 -1.09
C THR A 191 -15.64 -0.66 -2.50
N VAL A 192 -16.80 -0.42 -3.13
CA VAL A 192 -17.15 -0.97 -4.44
C VAL A 192 -17.35 0.14 -5.47
N GLY A 193 -16.73 -0.04 -6.65
CA GLY A 193 -16.84 0.85 -7.81
C GLY A 193 -15.90 2.05 -7.77
N GLU A 194 -15.77 2.74 -8.90
CA GLU A 194 -14.88 3.92 -9.06
C GLU A 194 -15.27 5.08 -8.14
N HIS A 195 -16.54 5.16 -7.73
CA HIS A 195 -17.04 6.19 -6.81
C HIS A 195 -16.85 5.85 -5.32
N GLY A 196 -16.25 4.70 -5.01
CA GLY A 196 -15.92 4.32 -3.64
C GLY A 196 -17.14 4.09 -2.74
N ARG A 197 -18.21 3.48 -3.25
CA ARG A 197 -19.44 3.27 -2.47
C ARG A 197 -19.19 2.22 -1.37
N PRO A 198 -19.45 2.54 -0.09
CA PRO A 198 -19.31 1.56 0.99
C PRO A 198 -20.44 0.54 0.96
N VAL A 199 -20.09 -0.74 1.02
CA VAL A 199 -20.98 -1.90 1.14
C VAL A 199 -20.67 -2.60 2.45
N LEU A 200 -21.65 -2.68 3.35
CA LEU A 200 -21.42 -3.26 4.67
C LEU A 200 -21.14 -4.76 4.58
N ALA A 201 -20.14 -5.22 5.34
CA ALA A 201 -19.92 -6.65 5.53
C ALA A 201 -21.07 -7.22 6.39
N THR A 202 -21.83 -8.16 5.82
CA THR A 202 -22.98 -8.81 6.44
C THR A 202 -22.86 -10.32 6.26
N PHE A 203 -23.71 -11.08 6.96
CA PHE A 203 -23.74 -12.53 6.92
C PHE A 203 -24.91 -13.01 6.06
N SER A 204 -24.70 -14.08 5.30
CA SER A 204 -25.77 -14.76 4.55
C SER A 204 -26.72 -15.53 5.47
N GLU A 205 -26.21 -15.98 6.61
CA GLU A 205 -26.95 -16.70 7.65
C GLU A 205 -27.13 -15.84 8.90
N ASP A 206 -28.08 -16.22 9.74
CA ASP A 206 -28.31 -15.51 11.00
C ASP A 206 -27.25 -15.88 12.04
N VAL A 207 -26.30 -14.97 12.28
CA VAL A 207 -25.22 -15.18 13.26
C VAL A 207 -25.59 -14.49 14.58
N PRO A 208 -25.40 -15.13 15.74
CA PRO A 208 -25.69 -14.50 17.03
C PRO A 208 -24.83 -13.26 17.27
N VAL A 209 -25.44 -12.25 17.90
CA VAL A 209 -24.75 -11.01 18.27
C VAL A 209 -23.62 -11.33 19.26
N GLY A 210 -22.44 -10.75 19.03
CA GLY A 210 -21.24 -11.01 19.82
C GLY A 210 -20.38 -12.18 19.38
N ALA A 211 -20.79 -12.93 18.35
CA ALA A 211 -19.97 -13.99 17.78
C ALA A 211 -18.62 -13.43 17.28
N ARG A 212 -17.52 -14.12 17.62
CA ARG A 212 -16.17 -13.75 17.20
C ARG A 212 -15.90 -14.25 15.79
N LEU A 213 -15.37 -13.38 14.93
CA LEU A 213 -14.88 -13.76 13.61
C LEU A 213 -13.45 -14.31 13.72
N LYS A 214 -13.14 -15.31 12.90
CA LYS A 214 -11.87 -16.01 12.83
C LYS A 214 -11.51 -16.30 11.37
#